data_AF-A0A953R4R4-F1
#
_entry.id   AF-A0A953R4R4-F1
#
_cell.length_a   1.000
_cell.length_b   1.000
_cell.length_c   1.000
_cell.angle_alpha   90.00
_cell.angle_beta   90.00
_cell.angle_gamma   90.00
#
_symmetry.space_group_name_H-M   'P 1'
#
loop_
_entity.id
_entity.type
_entity.pdbx_description
1 polymer ?
#
loop_
_entity_poly.entity_id
_entity_poly.type
_entity_poly.pdbx_seq_one_letter_code
_entity_poly.pdbx_strand_id
1 'polypeptide(L)'
;MRQVRAVSLFVVLERASSAWVGSISAVHNPAATRFYFPGGGELGCLVVAPDHRRRGLGTALIVTAVRRLRQGGYRHIFLGVQGWRLPAIRSCLRAGFQPFIHAPGLAERWRSVFAALGREPCEPEWPTSLPDSQDGSNRSG
;
A
#
# COMPACT_ATOMS: atom_id res chain seq x y z
N MET A 1 -6.79 26.91 -8.61
CA MET A 1 -6.61 25.44 -8.52
C MET A 1 -6.35 25.05 -7.07
N ARG A 2 -7.26 24.33 -6.42
CA ARG A 2 -7.15 24.00 -4.98
C ARG A 2 -6.31 22.73 -4.83
N GLN A 3 -5.01 22.87 -4.57
CA GLN A 3 -4.12 21.74 -4.30
C GLN A 3 -4.47 21.15 -2.93
N VAL A 4 -5.46 20.25 -2.86
CA VAL A 4 -5.78 19.52 -1.63
C VAL A 4 -4.71 18.45 -1.44
N ARG A 5 -3.63 18.79 -0.74
CA ARG A 5 -2.61 17.84 -0.27
C ARG A 5 -3.23 17.01 0.85
N ALA A 6 -3.92 15.94 0.47
CA ALA A 6 -4.63 15.07 1.40
C ALA A 6 -3.64 14.26 2.24
N VAL A 7 -3.48 14.66 3.51
CA VAL A 7 -3.07 13.76 4.59
C VAL A 7 -4.34 13.33 5.29
N SER A 8 -4.55 12.03 5.45
CA SER A 8 -5.71 11.50 6.16
C SER A 8 -5.27 10.36 7.07
N LEU A 9 -5.65 10.42 8.34
CA LEU A 9 -5.50 9.34 9.30
C LEU A 9 -6.86 8.67 9.48
N PHE A 10 -6.91 7.35 9.30
CA PHE A 10 -8.08 6.53 9.58
C PHE A 10 -7.82 5.72 10.83
N VAL A 11 -8.85 5.56 11.65
CA VAL A 11 -8.83 4.75 12.88
C VAL A 11 -9.97 3.75 12.88
N VAL A 12 -9.76 2.58 13.48
CA VAL A 12 -10.82 1.63 13.80
C VAL A 12 -11.18 1.79 15.26
N LEU A 13 -12.47 1.99 15.53
CA LEU A 13 -13.04 2.00 16.86
C LEU A 13 -13.77 0.69 17.12
N GLU A 14 -13.46 0.04 18.24
CA GLU A 14 -14.29 -1.05 18.75
C GLU A 14 -15.53 -0.45 19.42
N ARG A 15 -16.73 -0.77 18.92
CA ARG A 15 -17.97 -0.17 19.45
C ARG A 15 -18.22 -0.48 20.92
N ALA A 16 -17.89 -1.69 21.38
CA ALA A 16 -18.20 -2.12 22.74
C ALA A 16 -17.38 -1.36 23.80
N SER A 17 -16.09 -1.12 23.52
CA SER A 17 -15.15 -0.50 24.45
C SER A 17 -14.86 0.96 24.14
N SER A 18 -15.24 1.45 22.95
CA SER A 18 -14.77 2.71 22.36
C SER A 18 -13.25 2.83 22.22
N ALA A 19 -12.53 1.70 22.31
CA ALA A 19 -11.08 1.68 22.18
C ALA A 19 -10.64 1.87 20.72
N TRP A 20 -9.50 2.53 20.53
CA TRP A 20 -8.84 2.66 19.23
C TRP A 20 -8.00 1.40 18.98
N VAL A 21 -8.44 0.58 18.03
CA VAL A 21 -7.87 -0.77 17.82
C VAL A 21 -7.08 -0.91 16.52
N GLY A 22 -6.95 0.16 15.75
CA GLY A 22 -6.08 0.19 14.59
C GLY A 22 -6.07 1.53 13.88
N SER A 23 -5.06 1.72 13.04
CA SER A 23 -4.88 2.95 12.27
C SER A 23 -4.15 2.71 10.95
N ILE A 24 -4.30 3.68 10.04
CA ILE A 24 -3.50 3.81 8.82
C ILE A 24 -3.53 5.28 8.36
N SER A 25 -2.43 5.77 7.80
CA SER A 25 -2.37 7.06 7.13
C SER A 25 -2.33 6.91 5.61
N ALA A 26 -2.93 7.87 4.91
CA ALA A 26 -2.80 8.09 3.48
C ALA A 26 -2.21 9.48 3.28
N VAL A 27 -1.04 9.56 2.65
CA VAL A 27 -0.27 10.81 2.54
C VAL A 27 0.20 11.07 1.12
N HIS A 28 0.26 12.34 0.74
CA HIS A 28 1.00 12.78 -0.44
C HIS A 28 2.50 12.63 -0.17
N ASN A 29 3.23 11.83 -0.94
CA ASN A 29 4.68 11.75 -0.84
C ASN A 29 5.36 11.94 -2.21
N PRO A 30 5.57 13.19 -2.65
CA PRO A 30 6.24 13.49 -3.92
C PRO A 30 7.76 13.22 -3.85
N ALA A 31 8.34 13.10 -2.65
CA ALA A 31 9.75 12.83 -2.42
C ALA A 31 10.09 11.33 -2.44
N ALA A 32 9.11 10.46 -2.72
CA ALA A 32 9.30 9.02 -2.87
C ALA A 32 9.99 8.63 -4.21
N THR A 33 10.61 9.58 -4.90
CA THR A 33 11.43 9.35 -6.09
C THR A 33 12.58 8.39 -5.83
N ARG A 34 13.09 8.31 -4.58
CA ARG A 34 14.09 7.31 -4.16
C ARG A 34 13.63 5.85 -4.35
N PHE A 35 12.32 5.64 -4.47
CA PHE A 35 11.69 4.34 -4.74
C PHE A 35 10.94 4.34 -6.08
N TYR A 36 11.18 5.33 -6.93
CA TYR A 36 10.53 5.54 -8.23
C TYR A 36 9.01 5.75 -8.15
N PHE A 37 8.49 6.45 -7.14
CA PHE A 37 7.08 6.87 -7.06
C PHE A 37 6.90 8.39 -7.13
N PRO A 38 7.23 9.06 -8.26
CA PRO A 38 7.02 10.49 -8.40
C PRO A 38 5.54 10.85 -8.26
N GLY A 39 5.24 11.81 -7.37
CA GLY A 39 3.86 12.22 -7.10
C GLY A 39 2.98 11.14 -6.46
N GLY A 40 3.58 10.07 -5.95
CA GLY A 40 2.86 8.92 -5.38
C GLY A 40 2.11 9.24 -4.09
N GLY A 41 1.05 8.46 -3.85
CA GLY A 41 0.38 8.40 -2.56
C GLY A 41 0.99 7.30 -1.70
N GLU A 42 1.40 7.60 -0.49
CA GLU A 42 1.99 6.62 0.42
C GLU A 42 0.98 6.20 1.49
N LEU A 43 0.93 4.90 1.80
CA LEU A 43 0.29 4.41 3.00
C LEU A 43 1.30 4.24 4.12
N GLY A 44 0.96 4.76 5.30
CA GLY A 44 1.82 4.71 6.49
C GLY A 44 1.05 4.29 7.74
N CYS A 45 1.77 4.18 8.85
CA CYS A 45 1.19 3.97 10.18
C CYS A 45 0.19 2.80 10.29
N LEU A 46 0.32 1.75 9.47
CA LEU A 46 -0.58 0.60 9.53
C LEU A 46 -0.34 -0.21 10.82
N VAL A 47 -1.29 -0.12 11.74
CA VAL A 47 -1.28 -0.80 13.03
C VAL A 47 -2.66 -1.39 13.32
N VAL A 48 -2.67 -2.59 13.91
CA VAL A 48 -3.86 -3.20 14.51
C VAL A 48 -3.45 -3.74 15.87
N ALA A 49 -4.22 -3.41 16.91
CA ALA A 49 -4.03 -3.88 18.28
C ALA A 49 -3.96 -5.42 18.31
N PRO A 50 -3.02 -6.04 19.05
CA PRO A 50 -2.79 -7.48 19.04
C PRO A 50 -4.08 -8.32 19.14
N ASP A 51 -4.97 -7.98 20.06
CA ASP A 51 -6.18 -8.73 20.37
C ASP A 51 -7.28 -8.61 19.29
N HIS A 52 -7.13 -7.63 18.39
CA HIS A 52 -8.03 -7.35 17.27
C HIS A 52 -7.46 -7.79 15.92
N ARG A 53 -6.28 -8.42 15.91
CA ARG A 53 -5.68 -8.95 14.67
C ARG A 53 -6.43 -10.16 14.13
N ARG A 54 -6.12 -10.50 12.89
CA ARG A 54 -6.68 -11.65 12.15
C ARG A 54 -8.19 -11.59 11.86
N ARG A 55 -8.84 -10.47 12.16
CA ARG A 55 -10.26 -10.19 11.85
C ARG A 55 -10.48 -9.35 10.57
N GLY A 56 -9.48 -9.29 9.68
CA GLY A 56 -9.56 -8.52 8.42
C GLY A 56 -9.35 -7.00 8.55
N LEU A 57 -9.22 -6.46 9.76
CA LEU A 57 -9.10 -5.00 10.00
C LEU A 57 -7.94 -4.34 9.24
N GLY A 58 -6.78 -5.00 9.16
CA GLY A 58 -5.62 -4.46 8.43
C GLY A 58 -5.91 -4.26 6.94
N THR A 59 -6.55 -5.24 6.29
CA THR A 59 -6.96 -5.12 4.89
C THR A 59 -8.04 -4.03 4.72
N ALA A 60 -9.01 -3.94 5.63
CA ALA A 60 -10.05 -2.92 5.57
C ALA A 60 -9.49 -1.49 5.69
N LEU A 61 -8.51 -1.29 6.59
CA LEU A 61 -7.77 -0.03 6.72
C LEU A 61 -7.04 0.32 5.41
N ILE A 62 -6.28 -0.63 4.85
CA ILE A 62 -5.58 -0.43 3.57
C ILE A 62 -6.55 -0.01 2.46
N VAL A 63 -7.65 -0.75 2.27
CA VAL A 63 -8.65 -0.45 1.23
C VAL A 63 -9.25 0.95 1.43
N THR A 64 -9.51 1.35 2.67
CA THR A 64 -10.01 2.69 3.01
C THR A 64 -9.03 3.78 2.59
N ALA A 65 -7.76 3.62 2.95
CA ALA A 65 -6.73 4.60 2.60
C ALA A 65 -6.46 4.66 1.08
N VAL A 66 -6.47 3.52 0.39
CA VAL A 66 -6.38 3.45 -1.08
C VAL A 66 -7.54 4.20 -1.73
N ARG A 67 -8.78 3.98 -1.26
CA ARG A 67 -9.96 4.70 -1.77
C ARG A 67 -9.80 6.21 -1.62
N ARG A 68 -9.31 6.67 -0.46
CA ARG A 68 -9.06 8.10 -0.20
C ARG A 68 -8.03 8.72 -1.14
N LEU A 69 -6.94 8.01 -1.42
CA LEU A 69 -5.92 8.44 -2.37
C LEU A 69 -6.45 8.41 -3.80
N ARG A 70 -7.17 7.36 -4.21
CA ARG A 70 -7.79 7.32 -5.55
C ARG A 70 -8.78 8.47 -5.78
N GLN A 71 -9.60 8.80 -4.79
CA GLN A 71 -10.49 9.99 -4.83
C GLN A 71 -9.71 11.31 -4.92
N GLY A 72 -8.48 11.34 -4.43
CA GLY A 72 -7.56 12.47 -4.57
C GLY A 72 -6.80 12.52 -5.90
N GLY A 73 -7.06 11.60 -6.84
CA GLY A 73 -6.42 11.56 -8.16
C GLY A 73 -5.10 10.78 -8.22
N TYR A 74 -4.69 10.10 -7.15
CA TYR A 74 -3.44 9.33 -7.14
C TYR A 74 -3.54 8.08 -8.01
N ARG A 75 -2.65 7.99 -9.00
CA ARG A 75 -2.51 6.83 -9.90
C ARG A 75 -1.56 5.77 -9.35
N HIS A 76 -0.49 6.21 -8.68
CA HIS A 76 0.50 5.34 -8.07
C HIS A 76 0.38 5.45 -6.55
N ILE A 77 0.08 4.33 -5.90
CA ILE A 77 -0.05 4.23 -4.45
C ILE A 77 0.89 3.13 -3.98
N PHE A 78 1.71 3.42 -2.97
CA PHE A 78 2.72 2.51 -2.48
C PHE A 78 2.78 2.50 -0.96
N LEU A 79 3.50 1.52 -0.41
CA LEU A 79 3.93 1.55 0.97
C LEU A 79 5.23 0.78 1.16
N GLY A 80 6.04 1.22 2.11
CA GLY A 80 7.19 0.46 2.60
C GLY A 80 6.79 -0.46 3.75
N VAL A 81 7.25 -1.71 3.72
CA VAL A 81 7.06 -2.66 4.82
C VAL A 81 8.34 -3.46 5.05
N GLN A 82 8.70 -3.64 6.32
CA GLN A 82 9.84 -4.46 6.70
C GLN A 82 9.52 -5.95 6.46
N GLY A 83 10.45 -6.69 5.85
CA GLY A 83 10.23 -8.07 5.38
C GLY A 83 9.78 -9.06 6.45
N TRP A 84 10.16 -8.85 7.71
CA TRP A 84 9.76 -9.69 8.85
C TRP A 84 8.33 -9.42 9.34
N ARG A 85 7.67 -8.33 8.91
CA ARG A 85 6.28 -8.00 9.29
C ARG A 85 5.26 -8.79 8.46
N LEU A 86 5.37 -10.11 8.46
CA LEU A 86 4.56 -11.02 7.64
C LEU A 86 3.03 -10.78 7.72
N PRO A 87 2.42 -10.47 8.89
CA PRO A 87 0.99 -10.15 8.95
C PRO A 87 0.58 -8.89 8.19
N ALA A 88 1.45 -7.87 8.18
CA ALA A 88 1.21 -6.64 7.43
C ALA A 88 1.34 -6.91 5.93
N ILE A 89 2.40 -7.61 5.52
CA ILE A 89 2.61 -8.03 4.12
C ILE A 89 1.42 -8.82 3.60
N ARG A 90 0.94 -9.82 4.37
CA ARG A 90 -0.26 -10.58 4.04
C ARG A 90 -1.49 -9.70 3.81
N SER A 91 -1.66 -8.65 4.63
CA SER A 91 -2.78 -7.71 4.50
C SER A 91 -2.68 -6.87 3.23
N CYS A 92 -1.46 -6.45 2.86
CA CYS A 92 -1.18 -5.71 1.64
C CYS A 92 -1.45 -6.55 0.39
N LEU A 93 -0.93 -7.78 0.36
CA LEU A 93 -1.15 -8.72 -0.75
C LEU A 93 -2.65 -9.04 -0.92
N ARG A 94 -3.39 -9.20 0.18
CA ARG A 94 -4.86 -9.37 0.15
C ARG A 94 -5.61 -8.14 -0.35
N ALA A 95 -5.05 -6.95 -0.15
CA ALA A 95 -5.60 -5.71 -0.67
C ALA A 95 -5.25 -5.46 -2.15
N GLY A 96 -4.50 -6.38 -2.78
CA GLY A 96 -4.10 -6.29 -4.19
C GLY A 96 -2.77 -5.58 -4.44
N PHE A 97 -1.99 -5.27 -3.40
CA PHE A 97 -0.63 -4.77 -3.62
C PHE A 97 0.26 -5.89 -4.14
N GLN A 98 1.21 -5.53 -4.99
CA GLN A 98 2.23 -6.41 -5.52
C GLN A 98 3.63 -5.91 -5.12
N PRO A 99 4.62 -6.79 -5.00
CA PRO A 99 6.02 -6.40 -4.91
C PRO A 99 6.43 -5.49 -6.08
N PHE A 100 7.26 -4.49 -5.80
CA PHE A 100 7.84 -3.60 -6.80
C PHE A 100 9.37 -3.74 -6.79
N ILE A 101 9.94 -4.17 -7.90
CA ILE A 101 11.36 -4.57 -8.00
C ILE A 101 12.17 -3.41 -8.59
N HIS A 102 12.45 -2.41 -7.76
CA HIS A 102 13.12 -1.18 -8.17
C HIS A 102 14.64 -1.16 -7.93
N ALA A 103 15.20 -2.26 -7.41
CA ALA A 103 16.62 -2.37 -7.10
C ALA A 103 17.09 -3.84 -7.14
N PRO A 104 18.38 -4.10 -7.44
CA PRO A 104 18.95 -5.44 -7.40
C PRO A 104 18.75 -6.12 -6.04
N GLY A 105 18.55 -7.44 -6.04
CA GLY A 105 18.38 -8.25 -4.83
C GLY A 105 16.98 -8.17 -4.17
N LEU A 106 16.11 -7.24 -4.58
CA LEU A 106 14.74 -7.18 -4.04
C LEU A 106 13.90 -8.40 -4.43
N ALA A 107 14.09 -8.93 -5.65
CA ALA A 107 13.36 -10.12 -6.09
C ALA A 107 13.61 -11.30 -5.14
N GLU A 108 14.88 -11.60 -4.85
CA GLU A 108 15.27 -12.66 -3.91
C GLU A 108 14.71 -12.43 -2.51
N ARG A 109 14.77 -11.20 -1.99
CA ARG A 109 14.15 -10.85 -0.71
C ARG A 109 12.65 -11.14 -0.70
N TRP A 110 11.95 -10.81 -1.78
CA TRP A 110 10.53 -11.12 -1.91
C TRP A 110 10.28 -12.62 -2.01
N ARG A 111 11.12 -13.41 -2.70
CA ARG A 111 11.01 -14.88 -2.67
C ARG A 111 11.06 -15.42 -1.24
N SER A 112 12.01 -14.96 -0.43
CA SER A 112 12.13 -15.36 0.97
C SER A 112 10.90 -14.97 1.81
N VAL A 113 10.32 -13.79 1.54
CA VAL A 113 9.07 -13.37 2.20
C VAL A 113 7.89 -14.26 1.79
N PHE A 114 7.76 -14.61 0.52
CA PHE A 114 6.70 -15.50 0.03
C PHE A 114 6.83 -16.90 0.61
N ALA A 115 8.06 -17.45 0.65
CA ALA A 115 8.37 -18.70 1.32
C ALA A 115 7.97 -18.67 2.81
N ALA A 116 8.34 -17.60 3.54
CA ALA A 116 7.96 -17.42 4.95
C ALA A 116 6.44 -17.24 5.15
N LEU A 117 5.71 -16.80 4.12
CA LEU A 117 4.24 -16.74 4.12
C LEU A 117 3.59 -18.10 3.80
N GLY A 118 4.36 -19.11 3.39
CA GLY A 118 3.85 -20.39 2.88
C GLY A 118 3.08 -20.22 1.56
N ARG A 119 3.55 -19.32 0.69
CA ARG A 119 2.90 -19.00 -0.59
C ARG A 119 3.93 -19.05 -1.71
N GLU A 120 3.53 -19.56 -2.86
CA GLU A 120 4.33 -19.42 -4.07
C GLU A 120 4.25 -17.98 -4.59
N PRO A 121 5.38 -17.35 -4.94
CA PRO A 121 5.40 -16.07 -5.61
C PRO A 121 4.92 -16.23 -7.06
N CYS A 122 4.12 -15.27 -7.56
CA CYS A 122 3.83 -15.17 -8.99
C CYS A 122 5.06 -14.53 -9.67
N GLU A 123 6.06 -15.36 -9.99
CA GLU A 123 7.45 -14.91 -10.12
C GLU A 123 7.89 -14.23 -11.45
N PRO A 124 7.12 -14.15 -12.56
CA PRO A 124 7.54 -13.30 -13.68
C PRO A 124 6.81 -11.95 -13.79
N GLU A 125 5.83 -11.64 -12.93
CA GLU A 125 4.91 -10.49 -13.17
C GLU A 125 5.14 -9.28 -12.26
N TRP A 126 6.17 -9.28 -11.40
CA TRP A 126 6.38 -8.12 -10.52
C TRP A 126 6.89 -6.91 -11.30
N PRO A 127 6.19 -5.76 -11.22
CA PRO A 127 6.61 -4.57 -11.93
C PRO A 127 7.99 -4.10 -11.46
N THR A 128 8.84 -3.75 -12.43
CA THR A 128 10.16 -3.13 -12.23
C THR A 128 10.13 -1.61 -12.49
N SER A 129 9.10 -1.15 -13.21
CA SER A 129 8.83 0.25 -13.50
C SER A 129 7.35 0.57 -13.25
N LEU A 130 7.05 1.86 -13.04
CA LEU A 130 5.66 2.31 -13.05
C LEU A 130 5.15 2.35 -14.49
N PRO A 131 3.90 1.97 -14.75
CA PRO A 131 3.32 2.14 -16.07
C PRO A 131 3.33 3.62 -16.43
N ASP A 132 3.74 3.93 -17.67
CA ASP A 132 3.77 5.30 -18.18
C ASP A 132 2.38 5.93 -18.07
N SER A 133 2.35 7.22 -17.75
CA SER A 133 1.11 8.00 -17.66
C SER A 133 0.47 8.27 -19.04
N GLN A 134 0.94 7.61 -20.11
CA GLN A 134 0.54 7.79 -21.50
C GLN A 134 -0.78 7.06 -21.80
N ASP A 135 -1.86 7.41 -21.11
CA ASP A 135 -3.22 7.02 -21.48
C ASP A 135 -4.14 8.24 -21.29
N GLY A 136 -4.04 9.19 -22.24
CA GLY A 136 -4.84 10.40 -22.21
C GLY A 136 -4.85 11.25 -23.48
N SER A 137 -4.07 10.91 -24.52
CA SER A 137 -3.97 11.74 -25.73
C SER A 137 -3.86 10.90 -27.00
N ASN A 138 -4.82 9.99 -27.24
CA ASN A 138 -5.18 9.62 -28.60
C ASN A 138 -6.57 8.95 -28.67
N ARG A 139 -7.61 9.72 -28.36
CA ARG A 139 -8.97 9.47 -28.87
C ARG A 139 -9.60 10.81 -29.23
N SER A 140 -9.13 11.39 -30.32
CA SER A 140 -9.87 12.36 -31.10
C SER A 140 -9.74 11.90 -32.54
N GLY A 141 -10.84 11.39 -33.09
CA GLY A 141 -11.04 11.32 -34.53
C GLY A 141 -11.34 12.70 -35.10
#